data_AF-A0A8J6KG73-F1
#
_entry.id   AF-A0A8J6KG73-F1
#
_cell.length_a   1.000
_cell.length_b   1.000
_cell.length_c   1.000
_cell.angle_alpha   90.00
_cell.angle_beta   90.00
_cell.angle_gamma   90.00
#
_symmetry.space_group_name_H-M   'P 1'
#
loop_
_entity.id
_entity.type
_entity.pdbx_description
1 polymer ?
#
loop_
_entity_poly.entity_id
_entity_poly.type
_entity_poly.pdbx_seq_one_letter_code
_entity_poly.pdbx_strand_id
1 'polypeptide(L)'
;MAASLSGEGRVPSEEEAARSPDSEDSPGDEHRTLQLCPGLLSLPGEVLELVLCSGDLDYKDIVSVTCTCRRLRDVCAARGAVWRRQLFARWPSIMKYYNQLDLLDWLEEYKTRHKAGIEAQRIVAVFSKLLIIEHRMPCEGFNDLDTSGYPVHFIEDELLSILQTENGKCLTQKYCAKKILYFMRQEATICKLKGFLQRPVDQQDILEGAVLIDQYCNPLKDVRLENIQAEIEYILRRVKVYLSAKNSRHPSLSPQTGESSHIEDLDLQGQALDALNHVLFTEMMFKGNVADFYNPLNSYIHQVLINRTGIPISLSVLYLTLAERLGVHLEPVNFPHHFMLRWCQGAQGGSNITDYVYVDAFGYGKCLTAKECEYMIGQHVTEEFYAAVSTKEVLQRMVGNLLNLGKRESKDRSFMLLRVSLDLYLAMYPDSVQHLLLQARLYFHLGIWPEKVYLLNLATCQNMPNSNMKGMLEYADLPLRIIMQYLFYYFIEG
;
A
#
# COMPACT_ATOMS: atom_id res chain seq x y z
N MET A 1 14.18 58.38 -29.18
CA MET A 1 14.41 58.09 -30.62
C MET A 1 13.16 57.33 -31.07
N ALA A 2 12.14 57.93 -31.70
CA ALA A 2 12.15 58.76 -32.92
C ALA A 2 12.75 57.98 -34.11
N ALA A 3 12.08 57.84 -35.27
CA ALA A 3 10.87 58.52 -35.74
C ALA A 3 10.00 57.65 -36.69
N SER A 4 8.76 58.12 -36.92
CA SER A 4 7.82 57.63 -37.94
C SER A 4 7.60 58.71 -39.01
N LEU A 5 7.61 58.36 -40.29
CA LEU A 5 7.05 59.10 -41.45
C LEU A 5 6.74 58.03 -42.54
N SER A 6 5.57 57.85 -43.18
CA SER A 6 4.49 58.72 -43.72
C SER A 6 4.72 59.23 -45.15
N GLY A 7 3.75 58.99 -46.06
CA GLY A 7 3.71 59.43 -47.47
C GLY A 7 3.32 58.29 -48.42
N GLU A 8 2.05 58.06 -48.77
CA GLU A 8 1.16 58.79 -49.71
C GLU A 8 1.32 58.44 -51.21
N GLY A 9 0.35 57.67 -51.72
CA GLY A 9 -0.48 58.01 -52.89
C GLY A 9 0.10 58.06 -54.31
N ARG A 10 -0.41 57.18 -55.20
CA ARG A 10 -1.03 57.58 -56.49
C ARG A 10 -1.76 56.42 -57.21
N VAL A 11 -2.89 56.76 -57.82
CA VAL A 11 -3.61 56.00 -58.86
C VAL A 11 -3.67 56.90 -60.10
N PRO A 12 -3.43 56.35 -61.31
CA PRO A 12 -4.41 56.40 -62.41
C PRO A 12 -4.42 55.07 -63.22
N SER A 13 -5.33 54.74 -64.14
CA SER A 13 -6.56 55.37 -64.66
C SER A 13 -7.41 54.32 -65.42
N GLU A 14 -8.62 54.68 -65.80
CA GLU A 14 -9.64 53.87 -66.50
C GLU A 14 -9.45 53.74 -68.04
N GLU A 15 -10.36 52.99 -68.67
CA GLU A 15 -10.85 53.09 -70.08
C GLU A 15 -9.91 52.78 -71.26
N GLU A 16 -10.37 52.44 -72.48
CA GLU A 16 -11.52 51.63 -72.98
C GLU A 16 -11.31 51.43 -74.52
N ALA A 17 -11.54 50.24 -75.09
CA ALA A 17 -11.71 49.95 -76.55
C ALA A 17 -11.61 48.43 -76.83
N ALA A 18 -12.36 47.78 -77.74
CA ALA A 18 -13.47 48.23 -78.60
C ALA A 18 -14.43 47.05 -78.99
N ARG A 19 -15.60 47.43 -79.50
CA ARG A 19 -16.75 46.63 -79.99
C ARG A 19 -16.47 46.13 -81.44
N SER A 20 -17.11 45.16 -82.11
CA SER A 20 -18.26 44.20 -81.92
C SER A 20 -18.36 43.33 -83.21
N PRO A 21 -19.37 42.45 -83.47
CA PRO A 21 -20.21 41.53 -82.66
C PRO A 21 -20.38 40.11 -83.32
N ASP A 22 -21.43 39.36 -82.93
CA ASP A 22 -22.13 38.26 -83.63
C ASP A 22 -21.46 36.88 -83.85
N SER A 23 -21.90 35.87 -83.08
CA SER A 23 -22.91 34.89 -83.53
C SER A 23 -23.25 33.85 -82.44
N GLU A 24 -24.54 33.55 -82.25
CA GLU A 24 -25.01 32.49 -81.33
C GLU A 24 -24.77 31.09 -81.92
N ASP A 25 -24.25 30.15 -81.12
CA ASP A 25 -24.88 28.83 -80.93
C ASP A 25 -24.27 28.06 -79.74
N SER A 26 -25.06 27.18 -79.12
CA SER A 26 -24.70 26.36 -77.94
C SER A 26 -25.06 24.89 -78.16
N PRO A 27 -24.69 23.91 -77.30
CA PRO A 27 -23.64 23.89 -76.27
C PRO A 27 -22.63 22.72 -76.46
N GLY A 28 -21.39 22.90 -75.98
CA GLY A 28 -20.41 21.82 -75.82
C GLY A 28 -20.38 21.30 -74.38
N ASP A 29 -20.67 20.01 -74.18
CA ASP A 29 -20.79 19.35 -72.87
C ASP A 29 -19.43 19.16 -72.15
N GLU A 30 -18.92 20.21 -71.51
CA GLU A 30 -17.83 20.08 -70.51
C GLU A 30 -18.40 19.74 -69.13
N HIS A 31 -18.71 18.45 -68.95
CA HIS A 31 -18.83 17.80 -67.64
C HIS A 31 -17.50 17.88 -66.86
N ARG A 32 -17.15 19.07 -66.34
CA ARG A 32 -16.15 19.20 -65.27
C ARG A 32 -16.71 18.57 -64.00
N THR A 33 -16.50 17.27 -63.89
CA THR A 33 -16.71 16.53 -62.66
C THR A 33 -15.80 17.15 -61.61
N LEU A 34 -16.37 17.98 -60.73
CA LEU A 34 -15.73 18.34 -59.48
C LEU A 34 -15.38 17.03 -58.79
N GLN A 35 -14.10 16.69 -58.79
CA GLN A 35 -13.58 15.50 -58.14
C GLN A 35 -13.71 15.73 -56.63
N LEU A 36 -14.91 15.48 -56.11
CA LEU A 36 -15.29 15.64 -54.71
C LEU A 36 -14.23 14.93 -53.87
N CYS A 37 -13.44 15.71 -53.13
CA CYS A 37 -12.55 15.17 -52.11
C CYS A 37 -13.38 14.18 -51.27
N PRO A 38 -12.96 12.90 -51.18
CA PRO A 38 -13.77 11.90 -50.49
C PRO A 38 -14.01 12.35 -49.04
N GLY A 39 -15.25 12.74 -48.72
CA GLY A 39 -15.59 13.26 -47.39
C GLY A 39 -15.31 12.21 -46.32
N LEU A 40 -15.17 12.60 -45.05
CA LEU A 40 -14.76 11.70 -43.95
C LEU A 40 -15.51 10.35 -43.97
N LEU A 41 -16.82 10.37 -44.21
CA LEU A 41 -17.69 9.18 -44.29
C LEU A 41 -17.46 8.26 -45.51
N SER A 42 -16.51 8.55 -46.39
CA SER A 42 -16.09 7.68 -47.50
C SER A 42 -14.97 6.72 -47.11
N LEU A 43 -14.16 7.06 -46.08
CA LEU A 43 -13.00 6.27 -45.67
C LEU A 43 -13.39 4.90 -45.09
N PRO A 44 -12.61 3.83 -45.33
CA PRO A 44 -12.83 2.52 -44.71
C PRO A 44 -12.95 2.58 -43.18
N GLY A 45 -13.67 1.62 -42.59
CA GLY A 45 -13.96 1.63 -41.14
C GLY A 45 -12.69 1.55 -40.29
N GLU A 46 -11.69 0.84 -40.76
CA GLU A 46 -10.36 0.67 -40.17
C GLU A 46 -9.58 1.98 -40.19
N VAL A 47 -9.68 2.75 -41.27
CA VAL A 47 -9.04 4.07 -41.40
C VAL A 47 -9.72 5.07 -40.47
N LEU A 48 -11.05 5.03 -40.36
CA LEU A 48 -11.80 5.83 -39.40
C LEU A 48 -11.45 5.48 -37.95
N GLU A 49 -11.32 4.19 -37.61
CA GLU A 49 -10.89 3.75 -36.28
C GLU A 49 -9.47 4.24 -35.95
N LEU A 50 -8.53 4.14 -36.89
CA LEU A 50 -7.17 4.66 -36.72
C LEU A 50 -7.13 6.19 -36.51
N VAL A 51 -7.92 6.96 -37.27
CA VAL A 51 -8.05 8.41 -37.10
C VAL A 51 -8.65 8.74 -35.72
N LEU A 52 -9.65 7.99 -35.26
CA LEU A 52 -10.29 8.19 -33.97
C LEU A 52 -9.45 7.66 -32.78
N CYS A 53 -8.43 6.83 -33.04
CA CYS A 53 -7.43 6.40 -32.08
C CYS A 53 -6.19 7.32 -32.02
N SER A 54 -6.16 8.42 -32.79
CA SER A 54 -5.11 9.43 -32.74
C SER A 54 -4.96 10.03 -31.33
N GLY A 55 -3.78 10.59 -31.03
CA GLY A 55 -3.47 11.15 -29.72
C GLY A 55 -4.16 12.48 -29.41
N ASP A 56 -4.78 13.10 -30.41
CA ASP A 56 -5.24 14.50 -30.37
C ASP A 56 -6.73 14.66 -30.01
N LEU A 57 -7.49 13.55 -29.94
CA LEU A 57 -8.93 13.54 -29.64
C LEU A 57 -9.19 13.04 -28.22
N ASP A 58 -9.96 13.80 -27.43
CA ASP A 58 -10.40 13.38 -26.09
C ASP A 58 -11.75 12.64 -26.12
N TYR A 59 -12.14 12.05 -25.00
CA TYR A 59 -13.39 11.29 -24.90
C TYR A 59 -14.66 12.10 -25.23
N LYS A 60 -14.65 13.43 -25.08
CA LYS A 60 -15.77 14.32 -25.44
C LYS A 60 -15.86 14.48 -26.96
N ASP A 61 -14.72 14.53 -27.64
CA ASP A 61 -14.66 14.51 -29.10
C ASP A 61 -15.23 13.17 -29.62
N ILE A 62 -14.81 12.05 -29.04
CA ILE A 62 -15.34 10.72 -29.38
C ILE A 62 -16.86 10.62 -29.13
N VAL A 63 -17.36 11.09 -27.98
CA VAL A 63 -18.81 11.18 -27.72
C VAL A 63 -19.51 11.99 -28.81
N SER A 64 -18.98 13.18 -29.13
CA SER A 64 -19.55 14.06 -30.16
C SER A 64 -19.60 13.37 -31.53
N VAL A 65 -18.53 12.66 -31.91
CA VAL A 65 -18.47 11.82 -33.12
C VAL A 65 -19.57 10.74 -33.12
N THR A 66 -19.79 10.02 -32.01
CA THR A 66 -20.84 8.96 -31.93
C THR A 66 -22.28 9.50 -32.04
N CYS A 67 -22.48 10.80 -31.78
CA CYS A 67 -23.76 11.49 -31.93
C CYS A 67 -24.03 11.93 -33.38
N THR A 68 -23.02 12.03 -34.26
CA THR A 68 -23.19 12.56 -35.63
C THR A 68 -23.99 11.64 -36.56
N CYS A 69 -23.61 10.37 -36.68
CA CYS A 69 -24.27 9.42 -37.57
C CYS A 69 -24.05 7.96 -37.13
N ARG A 70 -24.88 7.05 -37.68
CA ARG A 70 -24.80 5.61 -37.37
C ARG A 70 -23.44 5.01 -37.69
N ARG A 71 -22.85 5.30 -38.85
CA ARG A 71 -21.54 4.75 -39.26
C ARG A 71 -20.42 5.11 -38.29
N LEU A 72 -20.35 6.36 -37.84
CA LEU A 72 -19.32 6.79 -36.89
C LEU A 72 -19.56 6.24 -35.48
N ARG A 73 -20.83 6.02 -35.08
CA ARG A 73 -21.16 5.26 -33.87
C ARG A 73 -20.75 3.79 -33.95
N ASP A 74 -20.96 3.17 -35.10
CA ASP A 74 -20.62 1.76 -35.34
C ASP A 74 -19.08 1.55 -35.36
N VAL A 75 -18.31 2.53 -35.85
CA VAL A 75 -16.82 2.54 -35.71
C VAL A 75 -16.41 2.73 -34.24
N CYS A 76 -17.07 3.62 -33.50
CA CYS A 76 -16.87 3.78 -32.06
C CYS A 76 -17.61 2.70 -31.21
N ALA A 77 -17.68 1.47 -31.70
CA ALA A 77 -18.34 0.36 -31.02
C ALA A 77 -17.81 0.17 -29.60
N ALA A 78 -18.69 -0.26 -28.69
CA ALA A 78 -18.41 -0.38 -27.27
C ALA A 78 -17.23 -1.32 -26.93
N ARG A 79 -16.97 -2.33 -27.78
CA ARG A 79 -15.84 -3.26 -27.70
C ARG A 79 -14.67 -2.93 -28.67
N GLY A 80 -14.77 -1.82 -29.40
CA GLY A 80 -13.79 -1.40 -30.42
C GLY A 80 -12.51 -0.77 -29.83
N ALA A 81 -11.52 -0.52 -30.68
CA ALA A 81 -10.22 -0.01 -30.26
C ALA A 81 -10.28 1.45 -29.77
N VAL A 82 -11.24 2.25 -30.26
CA VAL A 82 -11.41 3.67 -29.88
C VAL A 82 -11.58 3.84 -28.36
N TRP A 83 -12.52 3.13 -27.74
CA TRP A 83 -12.77 3.25 -26.30
C TRP A 83 -11.64 2.63 -25.46
N ARG A 84 -11.05 1.52 -25.93
CA ARG A 84 -9.84 0.93 -25.34
C ARG A 84 -8.67 1.93 -25.33
N ARG A 85 -8.49 2.67 -26.42
CA ARG A 85 -7.47 3.71 -26.57
C ARG A 85 -7.72 4.87 -25.62
N GLN A 86 -8.95 5.37 -25.53
CA GLN A 86 -9.34 6.44 -24.59
C GLN A 86 -9.12 6.04 -23.13
N LEU A 87 -9.45 4.79 -22.77
CA LEU A 87 -9.21 4.23 -21.44
C LEU A 87 -7.72 4.27 -21.07
N PHE A 88 -6.84 3.68 -21.89
CA PHE A 88 -5.41 3.62 -21.59
C PHE A 88 -4.65 4.94 -21.83
N ALA A 89 -5.20 5.86 -22.63
CA ALA A 89 -4.67 7.23 -22.74
C ALA A 89 -4.85 7.99 -21.42
N ARG A 90 -6.03 7.87 -20.78
CA ARG A 90 -6.35 8.52 -19.52
C ARG A 90 -5.76 7.82 -18.30
N TRP A 91 -5.72 6.49 -18.32
CA TRP A 91 -5.17 5.66 -17.25
C TRP A 91 -4.11 4.69 -17.83
N PRO A 92 -2.84 5.11 -18.00
CA PRO A 92 -1.79 4.22 -18.52
C PRO A 92 -1.42 3.09 -17.55
N SER A 93 -1.50 3.36 -16.24
CA SER A 93 -1.08 2.46 -15.16
C SER A 93 -1.92 1.18 -15.02
N ILE A 94 -3.15 1.18 -15.56
CA ILE A 94 -4.11 0.08 -15.37
C ILE A 94 -3.98 -1.02 -16.43
N MET A 95 -3.16 -0.81 -17.47
CA MET A 95 -2.96 -1.79 -18.55
C MET A 95 -2.51 -3.17 -18.03
N LYS A 96 -1.83 -3.21 -16.89
CA LYS A 96 -1.42 -4.44 -16.18
C LYS A 96 -2.56 -5.29 -15.59
N TYR A 97 -3.78 -4.76 -15.51
CA TYR A 97 -4.96 -5.46 -14.97
C TYR A 97 -5.86 -6.08 -16.05
N TYR A 98 -5.55 -5.84 -17.33
CA TYR A 98 -6.34 -6.32 -18.47
C TYR A 98 -5.50 -7.22 -19.36
N ASN A 99 -6.00 -8.42 -19.66
CA ASN A 99 -5.39 -9.28 -20.66
C ASN A 99 -5.74 -8.77 -22.07
N GLN A 100 -4.85 -9.03 -23.02
CA GLN A 100 -5.11 -8.68 -24.43
C GLN A 100 -6.28 -9.45 -25.06
N LEU A 101 -6.74 -10.52 -24.41
CA LEU A 101 -7.82 -11.41 -24.84
C LEU A 101 -9.18 -11.08 -24.20
N ASP A 102 -9.25 -10.13 -23.28
CA ASP A 102 -10.49 -9.83 -22.56
C ASP A 102 -11.51 -9.15 -23.49
N LEU A 103 -12.63 -9.85 -23.76
CA LEU A 103 -13.76 -9.37 -24.59
C LEU A 103 -14.65 -8.36 -23.84
N LEU A 104 -14.02 -7.34 -23.26
CA LEU A 104 -14.67 -6.33 -22.44
C LEU A 104 -15.42 -5.28 -23.27
N ASP A 105 -16.43 -4.69 -22.62
CA ASP A 105 -17.06 -3.46 -23.07
C ASP A 105 -16.24 -2.27 -22.56
N TRP A 106 -15.33 -1.78 -23.41
CA TRP A 106 -14.43 -0.68 -23.09
C TRP A 106 -15.19 0.65 -22.85
N LEU A 107 -16.38 0.80 -23.42
CA LEU A 107 -17.22 1.98 -23.21
C LEU A 107 -17.87 1.96 -21.81
N GLU A 108 -18.46 0.83 -21.39
CA GLU A 108 -19.03 0.71 -20.04
C GLU A 108 -17.93 0.70 -18.97
N GLU A 109 -16.76 0.12 -19.24
CA GLU A 109 -15.57 0.23 -18.39
C GLU A 109 -15.14 1.71 -18.24
N TYR A 110 -14.97 2.43 -19.35
CA TYR A 110 -14.63 3.86 -19.34
C TYR A 110 -15.68 4.70 -18.60
N LYS A 111 -16.97 4.46 -18.84
CA LYS A 111 -18.07 5.15 -18.14
C LYS A 111 -18.02 4.90 -16.64
N THR A 112 -17.81 3.65 -16.22
CA THR A 112 -17.80 3.27 -14.80
C THR A 112 -16.61 3.89 -14.08
N ARG A 113 -15.40 3.79 -14.65
CA ARG A 113 -14.22 4.50 -14.14
C ARG A 113 -14.39 6.02 -14.13
N HIS A 114 -14.95 6.61 -15.18
CA HIS A 114 -15.13 8.05 -15.25
C HIS A 114 -16.11 8.56 -14.18
N LYS A 115 -17.21 7.85 -13.93
CA LYS A 115 -18.15 8.15 -12.83
C LYS A 115 -17.49 8.02 -11.46
N ALA A 116 -16.75 6.93 -11.22
CA ALA A 116 -15.98 6.73 -9.99
C ALA A 116 -14.97 7.89 -9.76
N GLY A 117 -14.27 8.32 -10.81
CA GLY A 117 -13.36 9.46 -10.73
C GLY A 117 -14.05 10.79 -10.44
N ILE A 118 -15.23 11.06 -11.02
CA ILE A 118 -16.05 12.24 -10.67
C ILE A 118 -16.44 12.20 -9.18
N GLU A 119 -16.81 11.03 -8.67
CA GLU A 119 -17.19 10.86 -7.26
C GLU A 119 -15.99 11.05 -6.32
N ALA A 120 -14.82 10.49 -6.66
CA ALA A 120 -13.58 10.75 -5.93
C ALA A 120 -13.23 12.25 -5.89
N GLN A 121 -13.36 12.96 -7.02
CA GLN A 121 -13.18 14.41 -7.09
C GLN A 121 -14.22 15.17 -6.25
N ARG A 122 -15.49 14.73 -6.25
CA ARG A 122 -16.57 15.30 -5.40
C ARG A 122 -16.20 15.20 -3.93
N ILE A 123 -15.77 14.03 -3.47
CA ILE A 123 -15.36 13.76 -2.09
C ILE A 123 -14.13 14.60 -1.72
N VAL A 124 -13.09 14.63 -2.56
CA VAL A 124 -11.92 15.51 -2.37
C VAL A 124 -12.33 16.98 -2.25
N ALA A 125 -13.30 17.45 -3.03
CA ALA A 125 -13.79 18.83 -2.98
C ALA A 125 -14.60 19.13 -1.70
N VAL A 126 -15.43 18.19 -1.23
CA VAL A 126 -16.14 18.30 0.07
C VAL A 126 -15.15 18.37 1.23
N PHE A 127 -14.20 17.44 1.29
CA PHE A 127 -13.14 17.43 2.30
C PHE A 127 -12.25 18.68 2.24
N SER A 128 -11.99 19.23 1.04
CA SER A 128 -11.25 20.48 0.87
C SER A 128 -12.00 21.67 1.47
N LYS A 129 -13.32 21.75 1.29
CA LYS A 129 -14.15 22.82 1.88
C LYS A 129 -14.19 22.71 3.41
N LEU A 130 -14.42 21.51 3.94
CA LEU A 130 -14.50 21.28 5.39
C LEU A 130 -13.15 21.57 6.07
N LEU A 131 -12.02 21.19 5.46
CA LEU A 131 -10.69 21.56 5.96
C LEU A 131 -10.47 23.09 6.03
N ILE A 132 -11.01 23.85 5.07
CA ILE A 132 -10.90 25.31 5.04
C ILE A 132 -11.80 25.96 6.11
N ILE A 133 -12.99 25.42 6.34
CA ILE A 133 -14.01 25.99 7.24
C ILE A 133 -13.77 25.60 8.70
N GLU A 134 -13.50 24.31 8.97
CA GLU A 134 -13.43 23.74 10.32
C GLU A 134 -11.99 23.57 10.82
N HIS A 135 -11.00 23.80 9.95
CA HIS A 135 -9.56 23.54 10.18
C HIS A 135 -9.25 22.09 10.60
N ARG A 136 -10.15 21.15 10.32
CA ARG A 136 -10.05 19.73 10.65
C ARG A 136 -10.41 18.89 9.43
N MET A 137 -9.87 17.67 9.38
CA MET A 137 -10.36 16.67 8.43
C MET A 137 -11.65 16.06 8.98
N PRO A 138 -12.73 15.99 8.18
CA PRO A 138 -13.88 15.17 8.49
C PRO A 138 -13.41 13.74 8.78
N CYS A 139 -13.91 13.17 9.88
CA CYS A 139 -13.63 11.77 10.23
C CYS A 139 -14.80 10.85 9.86
N GLU A 140 -15.99 11.43 9.66
CA GLU A 140 -17.12 10.82 8.98
C GLU A 140 -17.12 11.22 7.49
N GLY A 141 -17.76 10.42 6.64
CA GLY A 141 -17.73 10.59 5.18
C GLY A 141 -16.67 9.74 4.44
N PHE A 142 -15.81 9.00 5.15
CA PHE A 142 -15.02 7.94 4.50
C PHE A 142 -15.83 6.66 4.25
N ASN A 143 -16.83 6.37 5.09
CA ASN A 143 -17.77 5.27 4.85
C ASN A 143 -18.60 5.51 3.57
N ASP A 144 -18.76 6.78 3.13
CA ASP A 144 -19.44 7.13 1.89
C ASP A 144 -18.66 6.71 0.62
N LEU A 145 -17.37 6.40 0.75
CA LEU A 145 -16.58 5.80 -0.34
C LEU A 145 -17.03 4.35 -0.60
N ASP A 146 -17.37 3.62 0.45
CA ASP A 146 -17.79 2.21 0.40
C ASP A 146 -19.25 2.08 -0.08
N THR A 147 -20.11 3.07 0.20
CA THR A 147 -21.49 3.13 -0.32
C THR A 147 -21.60 3.60 -1.77
N SER A 148 -20.50 4.04 -2.39
CA SER A 148 -20.49 4.52 -3.79
C SER A 148 -20.77 3.43 -4.83
N GLY A 149 -20.61 2.16 -4.47
CA GLY A 149 -20.85 0.99 -5.35
C GLY A 149 -19.81 0.80 -6.45
N TYR A 150 -18.76 1.62 -6.52
CA TYR A 150 -17.67 1.48 -7.48
C TYR A 150 -16.52 0.63 -6.93
N PRO A 151 -15.75 -0.07 -7.79
CA PRO A 151 -14.53 -0.76 -7.35
C PRO A 151 -13.53 0.21 -6.70
N VAL A 152 -13.09 -0.11 -5.47
CA VAL A 152 -12.18 0.72 -4.65
C VAL A 152 -10.93 1.18 -5.42
N HIS A 153 -10.38 0.32 -6.28
CA HIS A 153 -9.18 0.64 -7.05
C HIS A 153 -9.40 1.72 -8.13
N PHE A 154 -10.63 1.93 -8.62
CA PHE A 154 -10.94 3.05 -9.53
C PHE A 154 -10.84 4.40 -8.80
N ILE A 155 -11.25 4.42 -7.52
CA ILE A 155 -11.15 5.60 -6.66
C ILE A 155 -9.67 5.86 -6.31
N GLU A 156 -8.89 4.82 -6.00
CA GLU A 156 -7.44 4.96 -5.79
C GLU A 156 -6.71 5.52 -7.03
N ASP A 157 -7.03 5.03 -8.24
CA ASP A 157 -6.44 5.50 -9.50
C ASP A 157 -6.65 7.02 -9.68
N GLU A 158 -7.87 7.53 -9.42
CA GLU A 158 -8.15 8.97 -9.51
C GLU A 158 -7.47 9.78 -8.40
N LEU A 159 -7.44 9.28 -7.16
CA LEU A 159 -6.73 9.93 -6.06
C LEU A 159 -5.22 10.05 -6.34
N LEU A 160 -4.61 9.02 -6.94
CA LEU A 160 -3.22 9.04 -7.39
C LEU A 160 -3.00 10.06 -8.53
N SER A 161 -3.92 10.16 -9.49
CA SER A 161 -3.89 11.16 -10.56
C SER A 161 -3.89 12.62 -10.02
N ILE A 162 -4.75 12.91 -9.03
CA ILE A 162 -4.79 14.20 -8.34
C ILE A 162 -3.43 14.53 -7.68
N LEU A 163 -2.78 13.54 -7.08
CA LEU A 163 -1.45 13.73 -6.46
C LEU A 163 -0.35 14.03 -7.49
N GLN A 164 -0.40 13.36 -8.65
CA GLN A 164 0.58 13.49 -9.74
C GLN A 164 0.43 14.78 -10.56
N THR A 165 -0.76 15.40 -10.59
CA THR A 165 -1.04 16.63 -11.35
C THR A 165 -0.05 17.76 -11.03
N GLU A 166 0.77 18.22 -11.98
CA GLU A 166 1.87 19.18 -11.71
C GLU A 166 1.41 20.58 -11.23
N ASN A 167 0.15 20.93 -11.43
CA ASN A 167 -0.37 22.28 -11.24
C ASN A 167 -0.40 22.69 -9.74
N GLY A 168 0.51 23.58 -9.34
CA GLY A 168 0.71 24.02 -7.94
C GLY A 168 -0.46 24.77 -7.29
N LYS A 169 -1.54 25.06 -8.04
CA LYS A 169 -2.73 25.78 -7.53
C LYS A 169 -3.69 24.92 -6.69
N CYS A 170 -3.46 23.60 -6.62
CA CYS A 170 -4.38 22.62 -6.02
C CYS A 170 -3.84 21.93 -4.73
N LEU A 171 -2.96 22.59 -3.96
CA LEU A 171 -2.31 21.98 -2.78
C LEU A 171 -3.30 21.40 -1.74
N THR A 172 -4.41 22.09 -1.48
CA THR A 172 -5.46 21.59 -0.56
C THR A 172 -6.07 20.28 -1.07
N GLN A 173 -6.44 20.23 -2.35
CA GLN A 173 -7.01 19.03 -2.98
C GLN A 173 -6.01 17.85 -2.95
N LYS A 174 -4.72 18.12 -3.22
CA LYS A 174 -3.65 17.11 -3.07
C LYS A 174 -3.53 16.61 -1.63
N TYR A 175 -3.60 17.49 -0.64
CA TYR A 175 -3.56 17.10 0.77
C TYR A 175 -4.78 16.25 1.17
N CYS A 176 -5.98 16.65 0.75
CA CYS A 176 -7.21 15.87 0.92
C CYS A 176 -7.11 14.50 0.25
N ALA A 177 -6.75 14.44 -1.02
CA ALA A 177 -6.59 13.18 -1.77
C ALA A 177 -5.56 12.25 -1.11
N LYS A 178 -4.43 12.80 -0.64
CA LYS A 178 -3.41 12.06 0.12
C LYS A 178 -3.97 11.46 1.42
N LYS A 179 -4.81 12.20 2.15
CA LYS A 179 -5.43 11.75 3.40
C LYS A 179 -6.52 10.70 3.15
N ILE A 180 -7.34 10.86 2.11
CA ILE A 180 -8.35 9.89 1.69
C ILE A 180 -7.68 8.58 1.28
N LEU A 181 -6.69 8.63 0.39
CA LEU A 181 -5.94 7.44 -0.05
C LEU A 181 -5.22 6.73 1.10
N TYR A 182 -4.67 7.50 2.05
CA TYR A 182 -4.05 6.97 3.26
C TYR A 182 -5.07 6.19 4.11
N PHE A 183 -6.26 6.75 4.35
CA PHE A 183 -7.32 6.09 5.12
C PHE A 183 -7.84 4.83 4.44
N MET A 184 -8.22 4.92 3.16
CA MET A 184 -8.77 3.79 2.39
C MET A 184 -7.85 2.57 2.42
N ARG A 185 -6.55 2.79 2.23
CA ARG A 185 -5.55 1.71 2.26
C ARG A 185 -5.32 1.15 3.66
N GLN A 186 -5.42 1.96 4.70
CA GLN A 186 -5.36 1.48 6.09
C GLN A 186 -6.53 0.56 6.42
N GLU A 187 -7.77 0.95 6.08
CA GLU A 187 -8.95 0.11 6.29
C GLU A 187 -8.88 -1.19 5.47
N ALA A 188 -8.53 -1.10 4.17
CA ALA A 188 -8.33 -2.28 3.33
C ALA A 188 -7.25 -3.22 3.89
N THR A 189 -6.18 -2.69 4.50
CA THR A 189 -5.12 -3.49 5.12
C THR A 189 -5.58 -4.09 6.46
N ILE A 190 -6.36 -3.38 7.28
CA ILE A 190 -6.99 -3.92 8.50
C ILE A 190 -7.90 -5.09 8.14
N CYS A 191 -8.73 -4.98 7.10
CA CYS A 191 -9.60 -6.07 6.65
C CYS A 191 -8.80 -7.31 6.22
N LYS A 192 -7.71 -7.12 5.46
CA LYS A 192 -6.78 -8.22 5.11
C LYS A 192 -6.13 -8.84 6.34
N LEU A 193 -5.66 -8.03 7.30
CA LEU A 193 -5.02 -8.50 8.53
C LEU A 193 -6.00 -9.28 9.42
N LYS A 194 -7.25 -8.82 9.55
CA LYS A 194 -8.31 -9.56 10.27
C LYS A 194 -8.59 -10.90 9.60
N GLY A 195 -8.71 -10.94 8.28
CA GLY A 195 -8.87 -12.19 7.52
C GLY A 195 -7.67 -13.13 7.64
N PHE A 196 -6.44 -12.60 7.64
CA PHE A 196 -5.20 -13.35 7.87
C PHE A 196 -5.17 -13.98 9.27
N LEU A 197 -5.48 -13.20 10.32
CA LEU A 197 -5.47 -13.67 11.71
C LEU A 197 -6.60 -14.67 12.05
N GLN A 198 -7.60 -14.81 11.16
CA GLN A 198 -8.66 -15.81 11.25
C GLN A 198 -8.31 -17.15 10.57
N ARG A 199 -7.20 -17.23 9.81
CA ARG A 199 -6.74 -18.48 9.20
C ARG A 199 -6.23 -19.46 10.26
N PRO A 200 -6.27 -20.78 10.00
CA PRO A 200 -5.54 -21.78 10.77
C PRO A 200 -4.06 -21.43 10.94
N VAL A 201 -3.43 -21.84 12.05
CA VAL A 201 -2.05 -21.44 12.41
C VAL A 201 -1.03 -21.89 11.36
N ASP A 202 -1.23 -23.06 10.76
CA ASP A 202 -0.49 -23.62 9.63
C ASP A 202 -0.56 -22.77 8.34
N GLN A 203 -1.52 -21.85 8.24
CA GLN A 203 -1.75 -20.97 7.09
C GLN A 203 -1.38 -19.50 7.37
N GLN A 204 -0.77 -19.22 8.53
CA GLN A 204 -0.33 -17.88 8.93
C GLN A 204 1.18 -17.70 8.67
N ASP A 205 1.54 -17.39 7.42
CA ASP A 205 2.90 -17.00 7.04
C ASP A 205 3.34 -15.72 7.77
N ILE A 206 4.45 -15.80 8.49
CA ILE A 206 4.97 -14.67 9.29
C ILE A 206 5.40 -13.51 8.39
N LEU A 207 5.90 -13.79 7.18
CA LEU A 207 6.28 -12.74 6.22
C LEU A 207 5.06 -11.97 5.70
N GLU A 208 3.98 -12.64 5.29
CA GLU A 208 2.72 -12.01 4.91
C GLU A 208 2.19 -11.11 6.04
N GLY A 209 2.15 -11.61 7.28
CA GLY A 209 1.74 -10.83 8.45
C GLY A 209 2.61 -9.60 8.67
N ALA A 210 3.92 -9.73 8.54
CA ALA A 210 4.87 -8.62 8.67
C ALA A 210 4.71 -7.57 7.55
N VAL A 211 4.39 -8.01 6.32
CA VAL A 211 4.07 -7.14 5.18
C VAL A 211 2.74 -6.40 5.40
N LEU A 212 1.73 -7.02 6.02
CA LEU A 212 0.47 -6.35 6.37
C LEU A 212 0.66 -5.26 7.44
N ILE A 213 1.50 -5.50 8.45
CA ILE A 213 1.90 -4.45 9.42
C ILE A 213 2.58 -3.28 8.69
N ASP A 214 3.51 -3.60 7.79
CA ASP A 214 4.28 -2.61 7.02
C ASP A 214 3.37 -1.76 6.11
N GLN A 215 2.47 -2.40 5.35
CA GLN A 215 1.43 -1.73 4.54
C GLN A 215 0.56 -0.80 5.38
N TYR A 216 0.14 -1.22 6.58
CA TYR A 216 -0.70 -0.39 7.45
C TYR A 216 0.04 0.83 8.00
N CYS A 217 1.32 0.68 8.35
CA CYS A 217 2.15 1.81 8.79
C CYS A 217 2.58 2.72 7.62
N ASN A 218 2.71 2.18 6.41
CA ASN A 218 3.22 2.88 5.24
C ASN A 218 2.25 2.84 4.03
N PRO A 219 0.95 3.20 4.17
CA PRO A 219 -0.08 2.95 3.14
C PRO A 219 0.15 3.68 1.81
N LEU A 220 0.97 4.73 1.80
CA LEU A 220 1.34 5.46 0.59
C LEU A 220 2.62 4.93 -0.09
N LYS A 221 3.19 3.83 0.39
CA LYS A 221 4.32 3.11 -0.23
C LYS A 221 3.80 1.90 -1.00
N ASP A 222 4.48 1.53 -2.08
CA ASP A 222 4.18 0.31 -2.86
C ASP A 222 4.83 -0.92 -2.21
N VAL A 223 4.37 -1.27 -1.00
CA VAL A 223 4.81 -2.47 -0.28
C VAL A 223 3.90 -3.63 -0.70
N ARG A 224 4.36 -4.45 -1.65
CA ARG A 224 3.61 -5.59 -2.18
C ARG A 224 4.29 -6.90 -1.79
N LEU A 225 3.53 -7.93 -1.43
CA LEU A 225 4.09 -9.20 -0.98
C LEU A 225 4.93 -9.86 -2.08
N GLU A 226 4.53 -9.74 -3.34
CA GLU A 226 5.22 -10.27 -4.51
C GLU A 226 6.59 -9.57 -4.72
N ASN A 227 6.67 -8.26 -4.48
CA ASN A 227 7.93 -7.52 -4.52
C ASN A 227 8.89 -8.01 -3.41
N ILE A 228 8.36 -8.21 -2.20
CA ILE A 228 9.15 -8.67 -1.05
C ILE A 228 9.62 -10.12 -1.28
N GLN A 229 8.75 -11.00 -1.77
CA GLN A 229 9.10 -12.37 -2.15
C GLN A 229 10.16 -12.41 -3.26
N ALA A 230 10.13 -11.51 -4.25
CA ALA A 230 11.17 -11.44 -5.27
C ALA A 230 12.56 -11.08 -4.71
N GLU A 231 12.64 -10.21 -3.69
CA GLU A 231 13.88 -9.91 -2.97
C GLU A 231 14.35 -11.12 -2.13
N ILE A 232 13.44 -11.84 -1.46
CA ILE A 232 13.73 -13.09 -0.76
C ILE A 232 14.32 -14.15 -1.72
N GLU A 233 13.71 -14.34 -2.89
CA GLU A 233 14.21 -15.25 -3.93
C GLU A 233 15.56 -14.79 -4.52
N TYR A 234 15.83 -13.49 -4.55
CA TYR A 234 17.16 -12.97 -4.91
C TYR A 234 18.22 -13.35 -3.87
N ILE A 235 17.92 -13.21 -2.57
CA ILE A 235 18.82 -13.65 -1.48
C ILE A 235 19.04 -15.17 -1.55
N LEU A 236 17.97 -15.96 -1.67
CA LEU A 236 18.06 -17.43 -1.74
C LEU A 236 18.91 -17.92 -2.90
N ARG A 237 18.81 -17.28 -4.07
CA ARG A 237 19.66 -17.61 -5.21
C ARG A 237 21.15 -17.45 -4.88
N ARG A 238 21.52 -16.41 -4.13
CA ARG A 238 22.91 -16.23 -3.66
C ARG A 238 23.31 -17.31 -2.64
N VAL A 239 22.44 -17.61 -1.66
CA VAL A 239 22.69 -18.69 -0.69
C VAL A 239 22.89 -20.03 -1.39
N LYS A 240 22.02 -20.39 -2.35
CA LYS A 240 22.14 -21.62 -3.13
C LYS A 240 23.41 -21.65 -4.00
N VAL A 241 23.84 -20.53 -4.57
CA VAL A 241 25.14 -20.44 -5.27
C VAL A 241 26.31 -20.70 -4.31
N TYR A 242 26.38 -20.01 -3.17
CA TYR A 242 27.45 -20.21 -2.18
C TYR A 242 27.46 -21.65 -1.63
N LEU A 243 26.28 -22.18 -1.29
CA LEU A 243 26.11 -23.55 -0.81
C LEU A 243 26.52 -24.58 -1.86
N SER A 244 26.20 -24.38 -3.14
CA SER A 244 26.59 -25.30 -4.22
C SER A 244 28.11 -25.40 -4.42
N ALA A 245 28.85 -24.33 -4.11
CA ALA A 245 30.32 -24.33 -4.15
C ALA A 245 30.96 -25.08 -2.95
N LYS A 246 30.20 -25.30 -1.87
CA LYS A 246 30.63 -26.09 -0.70
C LYS A 246 30.15 -27.55 -0.78
N ASN A 247 28.89 -27.75 -1.14
CA ASN A 247 28.24 -29.04 -1.28
C ASN A 247 27.28 -29.00 -2.49
N SER A 248 27.76 -29.44 -3.64
CA SER A 248 27.02 -29.40 -4.91
C SER A 248 25.83 -30.39 -4.98
N ARG A 249 25.64 -31.23 -3.96
CA ARG A 249 24.53 -32.20 -3.85
C ARG A 249 23.58 -31.88 -2.69
N HIS A 250 23.69 -30.69 -2.10
CA HIS A 250 22.89 -30.31 -0.94
C HIS A 250 21.38 -30.27 -1.26
N PRO A 251 20.49 -30.84 -0.42
CA PRO A 251 19.04 -30.91 -0.70
C PRO A 251 18.39 -29.55 -1.00
N SER A 252 18.80 -28.50 -0.29
CA SER A 252 18.33 -27.10 -0.48
C SER A 252 18.55 -26.53 -1.88
N LEU A 253 19.42 -27.13 -2.70
CA LEU A 253 19.66 -26.70 -4.08
C LEU A 253 18.54 -27.11 -5.04
N SER A 254 17.74 -28.11 -4.67
CA SER A 254 16.60 -28.54 -5.47
C SER A 254 15.53 -27.42 -5.59
N PRO A 255 14.81 -27.34 -6.73
CA PRO A 255 13.65 -26.47 -6.85
C PRO A 255 12.48 -27.06 -6.05
N GLN A 256 12.15 -26.43 -4.92
CA GLN A 256 11.04 -26.83 -4.06
C GLN A 256 9.71 -26.49 -4.75
N THR A 257 8.94 -27.51 -5.13
CA THR A 257 7.59 -27.36 -5.71
C THR A 257 6.52 -27.83 -4.73
N GLY A 258 6.15 -26.95 -3.79
CA GLY A 258 5.03 -27.15 -2.87
C GLY A 258 5.35 -28.03 -1.66
N GLU A 259 4.92 -27.56 -0.48
CA GLU A 259 5.11 -28.16 0.84
C GLU A 259 6.58 -28.36 1.30
N SER A 260 6.79 -28.19 2.60
CA SER A 260 8.12 -27.99 3.20
C SER A 260 8.98 -29.25 3.12
N SER A 261 9.92 -29.29 2.18
CA SER A 261 10.95 -30.34 2.08
C SER A 261 11.96 -30.19 3.24
N HIS A 262 11.57 -30.62 4.44
CA HIS A 262 12.39 -30.60 5.64
C HIS A 262 13.62 -31.50 5.46
N ILE A 263 14.81 -30.99 5.80
CA ILE A 263 16.06 -31.75 5.78
C ILE A 263 16.18 -32.47 7.12
N GLU A 264 16.11 -33.80 7.15
CA GLU A 264 16.22 -34.56 8.41
C GLU A 264 17.63 -34.52 9.05
N ASP A 265 18.67 -34.41 8.22
CA ASP A 265 20.07 -34.43 8.64
C ASP A 265 20.53 -33.08 9.22
N LEU A 266 20.96 -33.08 10.48
CA LEU A 266 21.37 -31.87 11.21
C LEU A 266 22.66 -31.23 10.66
N ASP A 267 23.60 -32.01 10.10
CA ASP A 267 24.83 -31.47 9.52
C ASP A 267 24.54 -30.77 8.18
N LEU A 268 23.57 -31.26 7.41
CA LEU A 268 23.04 -30.58 6.22
C LEU A 268 22.22 -29.34 6.59
N GLN A 269 21.37 -29.40 7.63
CA GLN A 269 20.71 -28.19 8.14
C GLN A 269 21.75 -27.12 8.57
N GLY A 270 22.79 -27.52 9.29
CA GLY A 270 23.91 -26.64 9.68
C GLY A 270 24.61 -26.01 8.48
N GLN A 271 24.95 -26.80 7.45
CA GLN A 271 25.55 -26.28 6.20
C GLN A 271 24.67 -25.24 5.50
N ALA A 272 23.35 -25.41 5.51
CA ALA A 272 22.42 -24.42 4.96
C ALA A 272 22.38 -23.13 5.80
N LEU A 273 22.40 -23.23 7.13
CA LEU A 273 22.47 -22.07 8.03
C LEU A 273 23.82 -21.33 7.93
N ASP A 274 24.94 -22.03 7.79
CA ASP A 274 26.26 -21.42 7.56
C ASP A 274 26.33 -20.67 6.22
N ALA A 275 25.73 -21.23 5.17
CA ALA A 275 25.61 -20.56 3.88
C ALA A 275 24.71 -19.32 3.96
N LEU A 276 23.60 -19.40 4.69
CA LEU A 276 22.69 -18.29 4.95
C LEU A 276 23.40 -17.16 5.73
N ASN A 277 24.11 -17.52 6.80
CA ASN A 277 24.92 -16.62 7.62
C ASN A 277 25.98 -15.89 6.79
N HIS A 278 26.73 -16.62 5.95
CA HIS A 278 27.74 -16.01 5.10
C HIS A 278 27.13 -14.99 4.14
N VAL A 279 26.07 -15.37 3.41
CA VAL A 279 25.46 -14.47 2.42
C VAL A 279 24.79 -13.26 3.07
N LEU A 280 23.98 -13.44 4.12
CA LEU A 280 23.32 -12.31 4.79
C LEU A 280 24.32 -11.36 5.45
N PHE A 281 25.19 -11.89 6.31
CA PHE A 281 25.98 -11.07 7.22
C PHE A 281 27.36 -10.70 6.67
N THR A 282 27.94 -11.52 5.78
CA THR A 282 29.28 -11.26 5.19
C THR A 282 29.21 -10.69 3.78
N GLU A 283 28.43 -11.28 2.86
CA GLU A 283 28.34 -10.75 1.48
C GLU A 283 27.40 -9.54 1.37
N MET A 284 26.20 -9.65 1.97
CA MET A 284 25.16 -8.63 1.85
C MET A 284 25.23 -7.59 2.96
N MET A 285 26.00 -7.82 4.02
CA MET A 285 26.23 -6.87 5.13
C MET A 285 24.95 -6.49 5.88
N PHE A 286 23.98 -7.41 6.01
CA PHE A 286 22.87 -7.25 6.96
C PHE A 286 23.40 -7.12 8.38
N LYS A 287 22.78 -6.29 9.22
CA LYS A 287 23.19 -6.10 10.62
C LYS A 287 22.10 -5.51 11.51
N GLY A 288 22.22 -5.73 12.82
CA GLY A 288 21.45 -4.98 13.81
C GLY A 288 21.78 -3.48 13.78
N ASN A 289 20.75 -2.63 13.78
CA ASN A 289 20.96 -1.18 13.85
C ASN A 289 21.15 -0.70 15.29
N VAL A 290 22.33 -0.92 15.88
CA VAL A 290 22.59 -0.50 17.28
C VAL A 290 22.67 1.04 17.41
N ALA A 291 23.17 1.73 16.39
CA ALA A 291 23.40 3.18 16.43
C ALA A 291 22.10 4.00 16.37
N ASP A 292 21.10 3.53 15.64
CA ASP A 292 19.78 4.16 15.49
C ASP A 292 18.67 3.13 15.72
N PHE A 293 18.77 2.37 16.83
CA PHE A 293 17.90 1.24 17.16
C PHE A 293 16.41 1.63 17.18
N TYR A 294 16.13 2.83 17.67
CA TYR A 294 14.78 3.39 17.80
C TYR A 294 14.24 4.01 16.50
N ASN A 295 14.87 3.79 15.36
CA ASN A 295 14.28 4.16 14.07
C ASN A 295 13.13 3.22 13.69
N PRO A 296 11.90 3.70 13.42
CA PRO A 296 10.78 2.84 13.03
C PRO A 296 11.04 2.10 11.72
N LEU A 297 11.89 2.64 10.83
CA LEU A 297 12.29 1.98 9.57
C LEU A 297 12.97 0.62 9.82
N ASN A 298 13.62 0.42 10.97
CA ASN A 298 14.20 -0.88 11.33
C ASN A 298 13.16 -1.98 11.57
N SER A 299 11.87 -1.66 11.69
CA SER A 299 10.79 -2.62 11.95
C SER A 299 10.00 -3.01 10.70
N TYR A 300 10.19 -2.30 9.58
CA TYR A 300 9.42 -2.46 8.35
C TYR A 300 10.20 -3.33 7.36
N ILE A 301 9.67 -4.50 6.99
CA ILE A 301 10.40 -5.49 6.17
C ILE A 301 10.89 -4.89 4.85
N HIS A 302 10.13 -4.01 4.20
CA HIS A 302 10.59 -3.35 2.96
C HIS A 302 11.84 -2.46 3.21
N GLN A 303 11.93 -1.81 4.36
CA GLN A 303 13.07 -0.99 4.75
C GLN A 303 14.24 -1.85 5.25
N VAL A 304 13.99 -2.97 5.92
CA VAL A 304 15.03 -3.91 6.34
C VAL A 304 15.75 -4.50 5.13
N LEU A 305 15.03 -4.85 4.06
CA LEU A 305 15.61 -5.33 2.80
C LEU A 305 16.42 -4.23 2.07
N ILE A 306 15.90 -3.00 2.00
CA ILE A 306 16.57 -1.87 1.33
C ILE A 306 17.83 -1.43 2.08
N ASN A 307 17.70 -1.15 3.39
CA ASN A 307 18.77 -0.58 4.20
C ASN A 307 19.74 -1.64 4.74
N ARG A 308 19.33 -2.92 4.71
CA ARG A 308 20.03 -4.07 5.30
C ARG A 308 20.27 -3.92 6.80
N THR A 309 19.38 -3.21 7.47
CA THR A 309 19.45 -2.95 8.91
C THR A 309 18.09 -3.13 9.56
N GLY A 310 18.05 -3.79 10.71
CA GLY A 310 16.80 -4.04 11.44
C GLY A 310 16.97 -4.13 12.96
N ILE A 311 15.84 -4.31 13.65
CA ILE A 311 15.77 -4.73 15.07
C ILE A 311 15.69 -6.26 15.17
N PRO A 312 15.88 -6.87 16.36
CA PRO A 312 15.98 -8.33 16.50
C PRO A 312 14.83 -9.10 15.83
N ILE A 313 13.58 -8.74 16.13
CA ILE A 313 12.42 -9.43 15.55
C ILE A 313 12.38 -9.35 14.01
N SER A 314 12.71 -8.21 13.43
CA SER A 314 12.65 -8.02 11.97
C SER A 314 13.73 -8.78 11.20
N LEU A 315 14.93 -8.91 11.80
CA LEU A 315 16.00 -9.72 11.22
C LEU A 315 15.73 -11.21 11.42
N SER A 316 15.16 -11.61 12.57
CA SER A 316 14.76 -12.99 12.82
C SER A 316 13.61 -13.44 11.92
N VAL A 317 12.63 -12.57 11.60
CA VAL A 317 11.60 -12.85 10.57
C VAL A 317 12.26 -13.11 9.21
N LEU A 318 13.13 -12.21 8.75
CA LEU A 318 13.87 -12.40 7.48
C LEU A 318 14.67 -13.70 7.46
N TYR A 319 15.37 -14.00 8.56
CA TYR A 319 16.21 -15.19 8.69
C TYR A 319 15.39 -16.49 8.68
N LEU A 320 14.30 -16.54 9.46
CA LEU A 320 13.34 -17.66 9.50
C LEU A 320 12.79 -17.98 8.11
N THR A 321 12.23 -16.96 7.46
CA THR A 321 11.65 -17.01 6.10
C THR A 321 12.64 -17.48 5.03
N LEU A 322 13.95 -17.28 5.24
CA LEU A 322 15.01 -17.79 4.37
C LEU A 322 15.42 -19.22 4.72
N ALA A 323 15.54 -19.55 6.01
CA ALA A 323 15.89 -20.89 6.50
C ALA A 323 14.85 -21.95 6.09
N GLU A 324 13.56 -21.62 6.19
CA GLU A 324 12.46 -22.50 5.77
C GLU A 324 12.55 -22.87 4.27
N ARG A 325 12.82 -21.88 3.40
CA ARG A 325 13.06 -22.08 1.96
C ARG A 325 14.40 -22.73 1.61
N LEU A 326 15.23 -23.01 2.62
CA LEU A 326 16.42 -23.86 2.52
C LEU A 326 16.17 -25.26 3.10
N GLY A 327 14.97 -25.55 3.61
CA GLY A 327 14.60 -26.83 4.22
C GLY A 327 14.97 -26.97 5.70
N VAL A 328 15.31 -25.87 6.38
CA VAL A 328 15.64 -25.84 7.81
C VAL A 328 14.46 -25.26 8.58
N HIS A 329 13.86 -26.03 9.48
CA HIS A 329 12.80 -25.52 10.35
C HIS A 329 13.40 -24.86 11.58
N LEU A 330 12.97 -23.61 11.82
CA LEU A 330 13.30 -22.82 12.99
C LEU A 330 11.99 -22.32 13.60
N GLU A 331 11.94 -22.14 14.91
CA GLU A 331 10.75 -21.62 15.59
C GLU A 331 11.07 -20.26 16.24
N PRO A 332 10.18 -19.25 16.17
CA PRO A 332 10.41 -17.95 16.78
C PRO A 332 10.32 -18.00 18.32
N VAL A 333 11.21 -17.27 19.01
CA VAL A 333 11.29 -17.24 20.49
C VAL A 333 11.35 -15.80 21.00
N ASN A 334 10.41 -15.46 21.90
CA ASN A 334 10.18 -14.10 22.37
C ASN A 334 10.82 -13.80 23.73
N PHE A 335 12.13 -13.54 23.73
CA PHE A 335 12.83 -13.10 24.94
C PHE A 335 12.47 -11.66 25.38
N PRO A 336 12.67 -11.33 26.67
CA PRO A 336 12.67 -9.95 27.13
C PRO A 336 13.78 -9.15 26.43
N HIS A 337 13.45 -7.94 25.96
CA HIS A 337 14.35 -7.02 25.23
C HIS A 337 14.94 -7.49 23.90
N HIS A 338 14.98 -8.80 23.62
CA HIS A 338 15.52 -9.40 22.39
C HIS A 338 14.48 -10.26 21.66
N PHE A 339 14.85 -10.89 20.55
CA PHE A 339 14.02 -11.88 19.85
C PHE A 339 14.91 -12.81 19.03
N MET A 340 14.78 -14.11 19.24
CA MET A 340 15.63 -15.14 18.63
C MET A 340 14.78 -16.15 17.87
N LEU A 341 15.45 -17.09 17.21
CA LEU A 341 14.85 -18.33 16.74
C LEU A 341 15.43 -19.49 17.55
N ARG A 342 14.73 -20.62 17.66
CA ARG A 342 15.28 -21.89 18.15
C ARG A 342 15.33 -22.92 17.02
N TRP A 343 16.34 -23.76 17.08
CA TRP A 343 16.65 -24.83 16.14
C TRP A 343 16.73 -26.14 16.92
N CYS A 344 15.85 -27.09 16.64
CA CYS A 344 15.83 -28.38 17.33
C CYS A 344 17.01 -29.24 16.86
N GLN A 345 17.86 -29.66 17.80
CA GLN A 345 18.97 -30.61 17.60
C GLN A 345 18.78 -31.92 18.39
N GLY A 346 17.81 -31.97 19.29
CA GLY A 346 17.42 -33.19 20.00
C GLY A 346 16.56 -34.14 19.15
N ALA A 347 16.04 -35.17 19.81
CA ALA A 347 15.06 -36.07 19.18
C ALA A 347 13.76 -35.31 18.86
N GLN A 348 13.12 -35.65 17.73
CA GLN A 348 11.81 -35.12 17.32
C GLN A 348 10.79 -35.22 18.48
N GLY A 349 10.29 -34.08 18.96
CA GLY A 349 9.39 -34.00 20.12
C GLY A 349 10.06 -33.72 21.47
N GLY A 350 11.37 -33.48 21.51
CA GLY A 350 12.08 -33.02 22.72
C GLY A 350 11.56 -31.65 23.20
N SER A 351 11.15 -31.60 24.47
CA SER A 351 10.62 -30.38 25.10
C SER A 351 11.62 -29.69 26.03
N ASN A 352 12.86 -30.19 26.13
CA ASN A 352 13.86 -29.63 27.04
C ASN A 352 14.60 -28.48 26.35
N ILE A 353 14.88 -27.39 27.07
CA ILE A 353 15.65 -26.25 26.57
C ILE A 353 17.07 -26.64 26.08
N THR A 354 17.60 -27.78 26.51
CA THR A 354 18.89 -28.33 26.03
C THR A 354 18.80 -29.04 24.68
N ASP A 355 17.60 -29.35 24.20
CA ASP A 355 17.38 -29.98 22.89
C ASP A 355 17.46 -28.95 21.74
N TYR A 356 17.63 -27.67 22.06
CA TYR A 356 17.58 -26.55 21.11
C TYR A 356 18.86 -25.71 21.14
N VAL A 357 19.25 -25.26 19.96
CA VAL A 357 20.20 -24.16 19.75
C VAL A 357 19.43 -22.91 19.39
N TYR A 358 19.78 -21.77 19.99
CA TYR A 358 19.12 -20.49 19.75
C TYR A 358 19.94 -19.66 18.76
N VAL A 359 19.29 -19.18 17.70
CA VAL A 359 19.92 -18.41 16.62
C VAL A 359 19.58 -16.93 16.78
N ASP A 360 20.60 -16.11 16.98
CA ASP A 360 20.48 -14.65 17.08
C ASP A 360 20.80 -13.98 15.73
N ALA A 361 19.77 -13.73 14.92
CA ALA A 361 19.89 -13.02 13.64
C ALA A 361 20.34 -11.54 13.79
N PHE A 362 20.16 -10.91 14.96
CA PHE A 362 20.67 -9.56 15.22
C PHE A 362 22.19 -9.57 15.47
N GLY A 363 22.66 -10.58 16.20
CA GLY A 363 24.06 -10.86 16.49
C GLY A 363 24.83 -11.61 15.41
N TYR A 364 24.41 -11.49 14.14
CA TYR A 364 25.02 -12.13 12.96
C TYR A 364 24.85 -13.66 12.88
N GLY A 365 23.70 -14.18 13.31
CA GLY A 365 23.34 -15.59 13.18
C GLY A 365 24.05 -16.52 14.15
N LYS A 366 24.51 -15.98 15.28
CA LYS A 366 25.18 -16.76 16.34
C LYS A 366 24.25 -17.84 16.87
N CYS A 367 24.76 -19.07 16.90
CA CYS A 367 24.19 -20.20 17.62
C CYS A 367 24.59 -20.11 19.09
N LEU A 368 23.63 -20.31 19.99
CA LEU A 368 23.75 -20.13 21.43
C LEU A 368 23.06 -21.27 22.17
N THR A 369 23.63 -21.71 23.28
CA THR A 369 22.93 -22.54 24.27
C THR A 369 21.96 -21.69 25.10
N ALA A 370 20.97 -22.31 25.75
CA ALA A 370 20.04 -21.61 26.64
C ALA A 370 20.75 -20.72 27.69
N LYS A 371 21.87 -21.20 28.26
CA LYS A 371 22.68 -20.45 29.23
C LYS A 371 23.38 -19.23 28.64
N GLU A 372 23.78 -19.28 27.37
CA GLU A 372 24.37 -18.14 26.66
C GLU A 372 23.31 -17.10 26.28
N CYS A 373 22.06 -17.51 26.08
CA CYS A 373 20.93 -16.59 25.92
C CYS A 373 20.74 -15.72 27.18
N GLU A 374 20.73 -16.32 28.38
CA GLU A 374 20.62 -15.58 29.66
C GLU A 374 21.76 -14.56 29.83
N TYR A 375 22.98 -14.96 29.48
CA TYR A 375 24.15 -14.08 29.54
C TYR A 375 24.02 -12.90 28.57
N MET A 376 23.51 -13.12 27.35
CA MET A 376 23.28 -12.06 26.38
C MET A 376 22.18 -11.08 26.81
N ILE A 377 21.03 -11.60 27.27
CA ILE A 377 19.89 -10.74 27.68
C ILE A 377 20.13 -10.06 29.03
N GLY A 378 21.15 -10.49 29.79
CA GLY A 378 21.57 -9.88 31.06
C GLY A 378 20.67 -10.20 32.24
N GLN A 379 19.83 -11.24 32.13
CA GLN A 379 18.90 -11.66 33.17
C GLN A 379 18.55 -13.15 33.03
N HIS A 380 18.27 -13.80 34.16
CA HIS A 380 17.68 -15.14 34.15
C HIS A 380 16.20 -15.08 33.73
N VAL A 381 15.72 -16.13 33.06
CA VAL A 381 14.34 -16.23 32.57
C VAL A 381 13.75 -17.61 32.83
N THR A 382 12.43 -17.70 32.99
CA THR A 382 11.71 -18.98 33.14
C THR A 382 11.74 -19.78 31.84
N GLU A 383 11.54 -21.10 31.94
CA GLU A 383 11.49 -22.01 30.78
C GLU A 383 10.46 -21.59 29.72
N GLU A 384 9.39 -20.91 30.14
CA GLU A 384 8.36 -20.32 29.28
C GLU A 384 8.93 -19.36 28.22
N PHE A 385 9.99 -18.61 28.52
CA PHE A 385 10.62 -17.69 27.55
C PHE A 385 11.41 -18.40 26.44
N TYR A 386 11.67 -19.69 26.57
CA TYR A 386 12.33 -20.53 25.56
C TYR A 386 11.34 -21.28 24.67
N ALA A 387 10.03 -21.14 24.92
CA ALA A 387 8.98 -21.70 24.10
C ALA A 387 8.91 -21.01 22.72
N ALA A 388 8.47 -21.77 21.72
CA ALA A 388 8.07 -21.20 20.44
C ALA A 388 6.82 -20.33 20.62
N VAL A 389 6.77 -19.19 19.94
CA VAL A 389 5.60 -18.31 19.90
C VAL A 389 4.84 -18.43 18.57
N SER A 390 3.53 -18.25 18.60
CA SER A 390 2.69 -18.27 17.40
C SER A 390 2.95 -17.08 16.48
N THR A 391 2.61 -17.19 15.19
CA THR A 391 2.63 -16.04 14.24
C THR A 391 1.91 -14.83 14.81
N LYS A 392 0.75 -15.03 15.46
CA LYS A 392 0.00 -13.96 16.12
C LYS A 392 0.81 -13.22 17.19
N GLU A 393 1.58 -13.93 18.01
CA GLU A 393 2.46 -13.33 19.04
C GLU A 393 3.70 -12.64 18.43
N VAL A 394 4.27 -13.17 17.34
CA VAL A 394 5.31 -12.47 16.58
C VAL A 394 4.79 -11.12 16.09
N LEU A 395 3.62 -11.09 15.46
CA LEU A 395 3.00 -9.87 14.98
C LEU A 395 2.64 -8.91 16.14
N GLN A 396 2.15 -9.44 17.27
CA GLN A 396 1.93 -8.64 18.49
C GLN A 396 3.21 -7.96 18.97
N ARG A 397 4.34 -8.67 18.97
CA ARG A 397 5.64 -8.16 19.38
C ARG A 397 6.19 -7.12 18.40
N MET A 398 5.95 -7.28 17.10
CA MET A 398 6.27 -6.28 16.07
C MET A 398 5.49 -4.98 16.29
N VAL A 399 4.16 -5.05 16.43
CA VAL A 399 3.32 -3.86 16.68
C VAL A 399 3.63 -3.25 18.06
N GLY A 400 3.88 -4.07 19.08
CA GLY A 400 4.27 -3.63 20.41
C GLY A 400 5.60 -2.87 20.43
N ASN A 401 6.57 -3.24 19.58
CA ASN A 401 7.81 -2.49 19.41
C ASN A 401 7.57 -1.09 18.81
N LEU A 402 6.76 -1.00 17.75
CA LEU A 402 6.36 0.27 17.14
C LEU A 402 5.58 1.17 18.12
N LEU A 403 4.70 0.56 18.92
CA LEU A 403 3.91 1.24 19.95
C LEU A 403 4.80 1.80 21.07
N ASN A 404 5.71 1.00 21.60
CA ASN A 404 6.63 1.42 22.65
C ASN A 404 7.64 2.47 22.14
N LEU A 405 7.97 2.44 20.84
CA LEU A 405 8.71 3.52 20.19
C LEU A 405 7.89 4.82 20.13
N GLY A 406 6.64 4.76 19.67
CA GLY A 406 5.73 5.91 19.64
C GLY A 406 5.52 6.56 21.02
N LYS A 407 5.52 5.76 22.10
CA LYS A 407 5.44 6.25 23.50
C LYS A 407 6.70 6.98 23.98
N ARG A 408 7.89 6.66 23.43
CA ARG A 408 9.19 7.18 23.92
C ARG A 408 9.50 8.59 23.43
N GLU A 409 9.11 8.91 22.20
CA GLU A 409 9.36 10.23 21.64
C GLU A 409 8.25 11.22 22.02
N SER A 410 8.60 12.47 22.31
CA SER A 410 7.65 13.56 22.62
C SER A 410 7.71 14.67 21.55
N LYS A 411 7.36 14.33 20.30
CA LYS A 411 7.41 15.23 19.13
C LYS A 411 6.23 14.95 18.20
N ASP A 412 5.82 15.90 17.34
CA ASP A 412 4.63 15.72 16.47
C ASP A 412 4.63 14.44 15.61
N ARG A 413 5.81 13.98 15.18
CA ARG A 413 5.95 12.71 14.43
C ARG A 413 5.70 11.47 15.29
N SER A 414 6.00 11.52 16.58
CA SER A 414 5.81 10.39 17.49
C SER A 414 4.34 10.15 17.78
N PHE A 415 3.52 11.20 17.89
CA PHE A 415 2.08 11.05 18.03
C PHE A 415 1.43 10.36 16.83
N MET A 416 1.94 10.58 15.60
CA MET A 416 1.47 9.82 14.43
C MET A 416 1.85 8.34 14.53
N LEU A 417 3.10 8.02 14.88
CA LEU A 417 3.54 6.63 15.05
C LEU A 417 2.78 5.93 16.18
N LEU A 418 2.66 6.59 17.34
CA LEU A 418 1.90 6.15 18.50
C LEU A 418 0.43 5.87 18.13
N ARG A 419 -0.21 6.78 17.40
CA ARG A 419 -1.60 6.60 16.95
C ARG A 419 -1.74 5.39 16.03
N VAL A 420 -0.93 5.34 14.97
CA VAL A 420 -0.99 4.25 13.97
C VAL A 420 -0.70 2.89 14.60
N SER A 421 0.37 2.78 15.40
CA SER A 421 0.70 1.52 16.08
C SER A 421 -0.34 1.10 17.13
N LEU A 422 -0.97 2.05 17.83
CA LEU A 422 -2.03 1.78 18.80
C LEU A 422 -3.35 1.36 18.14
N ASP A 423 -3.73 2.03 17.05
CA ASP A 423 -4.89 1.68 16.24
C ASP A 423 -4.72 0.26 15.65
N LEU A 424 -3.52 -0.07 15.15
CA LEU A 424 -3.17 -1.42 14.69
C LEU A 424 -3.20 -2.46 15.81
N TYR A 425 -2.63 -2.14 16.98
CA TYR A 425 -2.62 -3.04 18.13
C TYR A 425 -4.05 -3.38 18.57
N LEU A 426 -4.93 -2.38 18.66
CA LEU A 426 -6.34 -2.57 19.01
C LEU A 426 -7.15 -3.25 17.91
N ALA A 427 -6.77 -3.13 16.63
CA ALA A 427 -7.37 -3.90 15.54
C ALA A 427 -7.08 -5.41 15.64
N MET A 428 -5.97 -5.80 16.27
CA MET A 428 -5.58 -7.19 16.54
C MET A 428 -6.04 -7.69 17.94
N TYR A 429 -6.10 -6.79 18.93
CA TYR A 429 -6.37 -7.07 20.35
C TYR A 429 -7.37 -6.03 20.91
N PRO A 430 -8.66 -6.09 20.51
CA PRO A 430 -9.65 -5.08 20.85
C PRO A 430 -9.94 -4.98 22.35
N ASP A 431 -9.79 -6.07 23.10
CA ASP A 431 -10.19 -6.17 24.51
C ASP A 431 -9.18 -5.54 25.50
N SER A 432 -8.10 -4.94 25.01
CA SER A 432 -7.04 -4.40 25.85
C SER A 432 -7.43 -3.03 26.44
N VAL A 433 -8.10 -3.04 27.59
CA VAL A 433 -8.59 -1.84 28.32
C VAL A 433 -7.51 -0.76 28.48
N GLN A 434 -6.28 -1.12 28.84
CA GLN A 434 -5.17 -0.16 28.97
C GLN A 434 -4.86 0.56 27.64
N HIS A 435 -4.93 -0.13 26.52
CA HIS A 435 -4.67 0.43 25.19
C HIS A 435 -5.87 1.24 24.68
N LEU A 436 -7.11 0.83 24.98
CA LEU A 436 -8.32 1.61 24.70
C LEU A 436 -8.29 2.96 25.45
N LEU A 437 -7.94 2.96 26.74
CA LEU A 437 -7.77 4.19 27.54
C LEU A 437 -6.65 5.09 26.99
N LEU A 438 -5.53 4.49 26.54
CA LEU A 438 -4.45 5.23 25.88
C LEU A 438 -4.92 5.85 24.55
N GLN A 439 -5.76 5.14 23.78
CA GLN A 439 -6.30 5.63 22.51
C GLN A 439 -7.26 6.81 22.76
N ALA A 440 -8.17 6.68 23.73
CA ALA A 440 -9.05 7.77 24.16
C ALA A 440 -8.27 9.01 24.60
N ARG A 441 -7.22 8.84 25.42
CA ARG A 441 -6.31 9.93 25.84
C ARG A 441 -5.59 10.58 24.66
N LEU A 442 -5.05 9.78 23.74
CA LEU A 442 -4.32 10.26 22.58
C LEU A 442 -5.22 11.03 21.62
N TYR A 443 -6.40 10.51 21.32
CA TYR A 443 -7.38 11.14 20.44
C TYR A 443 -7.88 12.46 21.04
N PHE A 444 -8.18 12.49 22.34
CA PHE A 444 -8.52 13.72 23.06
C PHE A 444 -7.38 14.75 23.00
N HIS A 445 -6.13 14.34 23.22
CA HIS A 445 -4.96 15.21 23.16
C HIS A 445 -4.73 15.80 21.76
N LEU A 446 -4.91 15.00 20.71
CA LEU A 446 -4.80 15.43 19.32
C LEU A 446 -6.04 16.19 18.82
N GLY A 447 -7.12 16.25 19.61
CA GLY A 447 -8.40 16.83 19.20
C GLY A 447 -9.09 16.07 18.05
N ILE A 448 -8.84 14.77 17.91
CA ILE A 448 -9.39 13.93 16.83
C ILE A 448 -10.52 13.07 17.41
N TRP A 449 -11.61 12.89 16.65
CA TRP A 449 -12.65 11.90 16.92
C TRP A 449 -13.36 11.98 18.31
N PRO A 450 -14.03 13.10 18.66
CA PRO A 450 -14.74 13.24 19.94
C PRO A 450 -15.78 12.13 20.21
N GLU A 451 -16.55 11.74 19.20
CA GLU A 451 -17.58 10.70 19.29
C GLU A 451 -16.95 9.32 19.52
N LYS A 452 -15.85 9.01 18.82
CA LYS A 452 -15.12 7.75 19.05
C LYS A 452 -14.45 7.73 20.41
N VAL A 453 -13.96 8.86 20.95
CA VAL A 453 -13.50 8.93 22.36
C VAL A 453 -14.64 8.61 23.33
N TYR A 454 -15.85 9.12 23.08
CA TYR A 454 -17.03 8.78 23.88
C TYR A 454 -17.41 7.29 23.78
N LEU A 455 -17.47 6.72 22.58
CA LEU A 455 -17.74 5.30 22.35
C LEU A 455 -16.67 4.37 22.95
N LEU A 456 -15.39 4.74 22.85
CA LEU A 456 -14.27 4.02 23.47
C LEU A 456 -14.41 4.00 25.00
N ASN A 457 -14.74 5.16 25.61
CA ASN A 457 -15.00 5.24 27.04
C ASN A 457 -16.16 4.33 27.46
N LEU A 458 -17.29 4.34 26.72
CA LEU A 458 -18.42 3.43 26.96
C LEU A 458 -17.99 1.94 26.91
N ALA A 459 -17.24 1.55 25.88
CA ALA A 459 -16.75 0.17 25.71
C ALA A 459 -15.79 -0.23 26.85
N THR A 460 -14.88 0.65 27.27
CA THR A 460 -13.99 0.37 28.42
C THR A 460 -14.77 0.20 29.72
N CYS A 461 -15.80 1.01 29.97
CA CYS A 461 -16.63 0.90 31.18
C CYS A 461 -17.46 -0.39 31.22
N GLN A 462 -17.92 -0.89 30.06
CA GLN A 462 -18.68 -2.15 29.97
C GLN A 462 -17.82 -3.38 30.28
N ASN A 463 -16.54 -3.36 29.86
CA ASN A 463 -15.58 -4.46 30.00
C ASN A 463 -14.80 -4.46 31.34
N MET A 464 -15.06 -3.51 32.25
CA MET A 464 -14.42 -3.50 33.57
C MET A 464 -15.07 -4.50 34.54
N PRO A 465 -14.29 -5.24 35.35
CA PRO A 465 -14.81 -6.25 36.27
C PRO A 465 -15.52 -5.68 37.52
N ASN A 466 -15.41 -4.38 37.79
CA ASN A 466 -15.89 -3.75 39.02
C ASN A 466 -17.31 -3.16 38.87
N SER A 467 -18.26 -3.63 39.68
CA SER A 467 -19.67 -3.21 39.65
C SER A 467 -19.89 -1.71 39.90
N ASN A 468 -19.08 -1.11 40.79
CA ASN A 468 -19.21 0.32 41.14
C ASN A 468 -18.92 1.28 39.97
N MET A 469 -18.19 0.85 38.92
CA MET A 469 -17.96 1.69 37.73
C MET A 469 -19.03 1.52 36.65
N LYS A 470 -19.79 0.41 36.63
CA LYS A 470 -20.94 0.27 35.71
C LYS A 470 -22.04 1.31 35.99
N GLY A 471 -22.23 1.69 37.25
CA GLY A 471 -23.16 2.77 37.65
C GLY A 471 -22.80 4.16 37.12
N MET A 472 -21.55 4.41 36.68
CA MET A 472 -21.18 5.71 36.11
C MET A 472 -21.77 5.94 34.70
N LEU A 473 -22.31 4.90 34.06
CA LEU A 473 -23.09 5.03 32.81
C LEU A 473 -24.43 5.76 33.01
N GLU A 474 -24.96 5.80 34.24
CA GLU A 474 -26.20 6.53 34.55
C GLU A 474 -25.99 8.06 34.65
N TYR A 475 -24.74 8.54 34.67
CA TYR A 475 -24.38 9.96 34.70
C TYR A 475 -23.95 10.49 33.33
N ALA A 476 -24.75 10.20 32.30
CA ALA A 476 -24.49 10.58 30.90
C ALA A 476 -24.34 12.10 30.65
N ASP A 477 -24.79 12.96 31.58
CA ASP A 477 -24.69 14.42 31.51
C ASP A 477 -23.37 14.99 32.08
N LEU A 478 -22.45 14.17 32.61
CA LEU A 478 -21.17 14.69 33.09
C LEU A 478 -20.26 15.08 31.90
N PRO A 479 -19.73 16.32 31.83
CA PRO A 479 -18.84 16.72 30.74
C PRO A 479 -17.64 15.76 30.61
N LEU A 480 -17.29 15.35 29.38
CA LEU A 480 -16.18 14.43 29.10
C LEU A 480 -14.88 14.78 29.85
N ARG A 481 -14.61 16.07 30.07
CA ARG A 481 -13.47 16.56 30.88
C ARG A 481 -13.45 16.00 32.30
N ILE A 482 -14.60 15.91 32.97
CA ILE A 482 -14.69 15.45 34.36
C ILE A 482 -14.50 13.93 34.42
N ILE A 483 -15.10 13.18 33.49
CA ILE A 483 -14.87 11.72 33.36
C ILE A 483 -13.37 11.45 33.11
N MET A 484 -12.74 12.19 32.21
CA MET A 484 -11.30 12.07 31.93
C MET A 484 -10.43 12.51 33.13
N GLN A 485 -10.83 13.53 33.91
CA GLN A 485 -10.13 13.91 35.14
C GLN A 485 -10.26 12.87 36.27
N TYR A 486 -11.41 12.19 36.38
CA TYR A 486 -11.60 11.13 37.39
C TYR A 486 -10.90 9.83 37.00
N LEU A 487 -10.92 9.45 35.72
CA LEU A 487 -10.11 8.34 35.20
C LEU A 487 -8.60 8.62 35.34
N PHE A 488 -8.18 9.89 35.16
CA PHE A 488 -6.81 10.34 35.41
C PHE A 488 -6.41 10.15 36.89
N TYR A 489 -7.32 10.41 37.84
CA TYR A 489 -7.07 10.17 39.27
C TYR A 489 -7.00 8.67 39.62
N TYR A 490 -7.85 7.83 39.02
CA TYR A 490 -7.95 6.41 39.37
C TYR A 490 -6.93 5.47 38.71
N PHE A 491 -6.32 5.84 37.58
CA PHE A 491 -5.44 4.97 36.79
C PHE A 491 -3.98 5.44 36.66
N ILE A 492 -3.58 6.53 37.34
CA ILE A 492 -2.22 7.10 37.23
C ILE A 492 -1.51 7.30 38.58
N GLU A 493 -2.22 7.34 39.71
CA GLU A 493 -1.61 7.31 41.07
C GLU A 493 -1.63 5.92 41.74
N GLY A 494 -1.89 4.85 40.97
CA GLY A 494 -1.89 3.45 41.42
C GLY A 494 -0.93 2.56 40.64
#